data_AF-A0A3R9TSX6-F1
#
_entry.id   AF-A0A3R9TSX6-F1
#
_cell.length_a   1.000
_cell.length_b   1.000
_cell.length_c   1.000
_cell.angle_alpha   90.00
_cell.angle_beta   90.00
_cell.angle_gamma   90.00
#
_symmetry.space_group_name_H-M   'P 1'
#
loop_
_entity.id
_entity.type
_entity.pdbx_description
1 polymer ?
#
loop_
_entity_poly.entity_id
_entity_poly.type
_entity_poly.pdbx_seq_one_letter_code
_entity_poly.pdbx_strand_id
1 'polypeptide(L)'
;STNLGSVAAESSILTYKMLGQSGQEVQATSLVFTPNTPPPVGGWPIVVWAHGTTGVADVCAPSKAALADSTKDLISKLLAAGYVVVAPDYEGLGT
;
A
#
# COMPACT_ATOMS: atom_id res chain seq x y z
N SER A 1 -0.09 7.24 9.36
CA SER A 1 0.64 6.76 8.17
C SER A 1 1.87 5.98 8.61
N THR A 2 2.17 4.86 7.94
CA THR A 2 3.31 4.00 8.22
C THR A 2 4.59 4.64 7.69
N ASN A 3 5.58 4.86 8.55
CA ASN A 3 6.89 5.37 8.16
C ASN A 3 7.86 4.20 7.99
N LEU A 4 8.47 4.08 6.81
CA LEU A 4 9.46 3.03 6.49
C LEU A 4 10.88 3.59 6.36
N GLY A 5 11.15 4.76 6.94
CA GLY A 5 12.50 5.28 7.17
C GLY A 5 13.45 5.21 5.97
N SER A 6 14.70 4.83 6.25
CA SER A 6 15.86 4.91 5.34
C SER A 6 15.84 4.00 4.11
N VAL A 7 14.74 3.30 3.82
CA VAL A 7 14.59 2.45 2.63
C VAL A 7 13.50 2.93 1.67
N ALA A 8 12.56 3.76 2.15
CA ALA A 8 11.52 4.36 1.32
C ALA A 8 11.94 5.79 0.91
N ALA A 9 11.82 6.13 -0.38
CA ALA A 9 11.84 7.52 -0.81
C ALA A 9 10.52 8.22 -0.46
N GLU A 10 9.41 7.52 -0.66
CA GLU A 10 8.06 8.04 -0.39
C GLU A 10 7.20 6.97 0.28
N SER A 11 6.29 7.42 1.14
CA SER A 11 5.20 6.62 1.72
C SER A 11 3.93 7.46 1.63
N SER A 12 3.04 7.11 0.69
CA SER A 12 1.86 7.91 0.38
C SER A 12 0.57 7.09 0.39
N ILE A 13 -0.57 7.79 0.45
CA ILE A 13 -1.89 7.20 0.28
C ILE A 13 -2.41 7.65 -1.08
N LEU A 14 -2.78 6.68 -1.92
CA LEU A 14 -3.42 6.91 -3.21
C LEU A 14 -4.91 6.61 -3.08
N THR A 15 -5.74 7.57 -3.45
CA THR A 15 -7.19 7.37 -3.64
C THR A 15 -7.47 7.12 -5.12
N TYR A 16 -8.22 6.07 -5.44
CA TYR A 16 -8.55 5.69 -6.81
C TYR A 16 -10.00 5.21 -6.92
N LYS A 17 -10.47 5.10 -8.17
CA LYS A 17 -11.78 4.55 -8.50
C LYS A 17 -11.63 3.12 -8.97
N MET A 18 -12.55 2.25 -8.58
CA MET A 18 -12.59 0.85 -9.02
C MET A 18 -14.03 0.39 -9.25
N LEU A 19 -14.18 -0.73 -9.95
CA LEU A 19 -15.46 -1.41 -10.06
C LEU A 19 -15.74 -2.14 -8.75
N GLY A 20 -16.81 -1.74 -8.05
CA GLY A 20 -17.25 -2.37 -6.82
C GLY A 20 -18.04 -3.65 -7.04
N GLN A 21 -18.32 -4.39 -5.96
CA GLN A 21 -19.03 -5.67 -6.00
C GLN A 21 -20.41 -5.57 -6.67
N SER A 22 -21.11 -4.43 -6.51
CA SER A 22 -22.41 -4.17 -7.13
C SER A 22 -22.34 -3.86 -8.64
N GLY A 23 -21.14 -3.83 -9.22
CA GLY A 23 -20.90 -3.42 -10.60
C GLY A 23 -20.95 -1.90 -10.81
N GLN A 24 -21.03 -1.11 -9.73
CA GLN A 24 -20.95 0.35 -9.77
C GLN A 24 -19.54 0.83 -9.46
N GLU A 25 -19.20 2.04 -9.91
CA GLU A 25 -17.94 2.67 -9.53
C GLU A 25 -17.94 3.01 -8.03
N VAL A 26 -16.87 2.63 -7.34
CA VAL A 26 -16.62 2.96 -5.94
C VAL A 26 -15.24 3.57 -5.78
N GLN A 27 -15.06 4.37 -4.72
CA GLN A 27 -13.75 4.88 -4.33
C GLN A 27 -13.05 3.87 -3.41
N ALA A 28 -11.73 3.78 -3.50
CA ALA A 28 -10.90 3.00 -2.59
C ALA A 28 -9.57 3.72 -2.34
N THR A 29 -8.85 3.29 -1.31
CA THR A 29 -7.50 3.77 -1.00
C THR A 29 -6.46 2.66 -1.02
N SER A 30 -5.20 3.05 -1.19
CA SER A 30 -4.05 2.16 -1.05
C SER A 30 -2.88 2.93 -0.45
N LEU A 31 -2.08 2.26 0.36
CA LEU A 31 -0.73 2.71 0.68
C LEU A 31 0.20 2.42 -0.50
N VAL A 32 1.07 3.35 -0.84
CA VAL A 32 2.10 3.22 -1.87
C VAL A 32 3.46 3.57 -1.28
N PHE A 33 4.43 2.69 -1.47
CA PHE A 33 5.81 2.85 -1.00
C PHE A 33 6.78 2.75 -2.17
N THR A 34 7.63 3.76 -2.35
CA THR A 34 8.66 3.78 -3.40
C THR A 34 10.04 3.58 -2.80
N PRO A 35 10.93 2.79 -3.43
CA PRO A 35 12.27 2.56 -2.90
C PRO A 35 13.14 3.82 -3.07
N ASN A 36 14.11 4.04 -2.18
CA ASN A 36 15.04 5.17 -2.29
C ASN A 36 16.24 4.95 -3.22
N THR A 37 16.21 3.88 -4.00
CA THR A 37 17.17 3.56 -5.05
C THR A 37 16.76 4.21 -6.38
N PRO A 38 17.69 4.59 -7.27
CA PRO A 38 17.34 5.06 -8.61
C PRO A 38 16.45 4.06 -9.38
N PRO A 39 15.47 4.52 -10.17
CA PRO A 39 14.66 3.63 -11.00
C PRO A 39 15.50 3.00 -12.12
N PRO A 40 15.36 1.69 -12.37
CA PRO A 40 16.01 1.05 -13.51
C PRO A 40 15.35 1.49 -14.83
N VAL A 41 15.99 1.15 -15.96
CA VAL A 41 15.39 1.36 -17.29
C VAL A 41 14.07 0.60 -17.36
N GLY A 42 12.96 1.30 -17.58
CA GLY A 42 11.60 0.74 -17.55
C GLY A 42 10.83 0.94 -16.24
N GLY A 43 11.45 1.55 -15.22
CA GLY A 43 10.83 1.84 -13.92
C GLY A 43 10.94 0.67 -12.93
N TRP A 44 10.61 0.93 -11.67
CA TRP A 44 10.66 -0.12 -10.64
C TRP A 44 9.60 -1.20 -10.90
N PRO A 45 9.93 -2.49 -10.71
CA PRO A 45 8.92 -3.53 -10.62
C PRO A 45 7.98 -3.30 -9.43
N ILE A 46 6.73 -3.72 -9.56
CA ILE A 46 5.68 -3.50 -8.55
C ILE A 46 5.31 -4.82 -7.91
N VAL A 47 5.23 -4.83 -6.57
CA VAL A 47 4.60 -5.89 -5.78
C VAL A 47 3.32 -5.37 -5.15
N VAL A 48 2.23 -6.11 -5.31
CA VAL A 48 0.98 -5.85 -4.59
C VAL A 48 0.95 -6.72 -3.35
N TRP A 49 0.96 -6.10 -2.17
CA TRP A 49 0.79 -6.80 -0.90
C TRP A 49 -0.66 -6.75 -0.47
N ALA A 50 -1.28 -7.92 -0.35
CA ALA A 50 -2.63 -8.10 0.15
C ALA A 50 -2.60 -8.34 1.66
N HIS A 51 -3.30 -7.49 2.42
CA HIS A 51 -3.45 -7.69 3.85
C HIS A 51 -4.40 -8.87 4.17
N GLY A 52 -4.19 -9.50 5.33
CA GLY A 52 -5.16 -10.44 5.91
C GLY A 52 -6.39 -9.71 6.47
N THR A 53 -7.30 -10.41 7.14
CA THR A 53 -8.51 -9.79 7.71
C THR A 53 -8.16 -8.69 8.72
N THR A 54 -8.63 -7.46 8.47
CA THR A 54 -8.40 -6.29 9.35
C THR A 54 -9.69 -5.78 10.02
N GLY A 55 -10.86 -6.09 9.47
CA GLY A 55 -12.17 -5.66 9.98
C GLY A 55 -13.15 -5.32 8.85
N VAL A 56 -14.21 -4.59 9.17
CA VAL A 56 -15.30 -4.25 8.22
C VAL A 56 -15.67 -2.75 8.17
N ALA A 57 -14.95 -1.89 8.89
CA ALA A 57 -15.21 -0.45 8.95
C ALA A 57 -14.04 0.34 8.39
N ASP A 58 -14.25 1.58 7.95
CA ASP A 58 -13.20 2.39 7.31
C ASP A 58 -11.94 2.56 8.14
N VAL A 59 -12.11 2.66 9.47
CA VAL A 59 -11.00 2.77 10.43
C VAL A 59 -10.14 1.50 10.50
N CYS A 60 -10.63 0.36 10.02
CA CYS A 60 -9.90 -0.90 9.94
C CYS A 60 -8.94 -0.96 8.75
N ALA A 61 -8.98 0.03 7.85
CA ALA A 61 -8.10 0.08 6.70
C ALA A 61 -6.62 0.20 7.10
N PRO A 62 -5.71 -0.60 6.52
CA PRO A 62 -4.27 -0.44 6.69
C PRO A 62 -3.77 1.01 6.52
N SER A 63 -4.36 1.80 5.63
CA SER A 63 -3.98 3.22 5.43
C SER A 63 -4.30 4.16 6.60
N LYS A 64 -5.25 3.79 7.48
CA LYS A 64 -5.67 4.62 8.63
C LYS A 64 -4.83 4.38 9.88
N ALA A 65 -4.05 3.30 9.92
CA ALA A 65 -3.22 2.93 11.06
C ALA A 65 -1.76 2.68 10.67
N ALA A 66 -0.89 2.47 11.67
CA ALA A 66 0.45 1.95 11.42
C ALA A 66 0.36 0.43 11.15
N LEU A 67 1.09 -0.06 10.15
CA LEU A 67 1.19 -1.49 9.88
C LEU A 67 1.89 -2.23 11.04
N ALA A 68 1.63 -3.53 11.17
CA ALA A 68 2.36 -4.38 12.10
C ALA A 68 3.85 -4.43 11.74
N ASP A 69 4.73 -4.62 12.72
CA ASP A 69 6.19 -4.59 12.51
C ASP A 69 6.68 -5.69 11.56
N SER A 70 6.02 -6.86 11.56
CA SER A 70 6.29 -7.93 10.59
C SER A 70 5.99 -7.49 9.15
N THR A 71 4.89 -6.76 8.94
CA THR A 71 4.54 -6.17 7.64
C THR A 71 5.53 -5.09 7.25
N LYS A 72 5.94 -4.22 8.20
CA LYS A 72 6.97 -3.21 7.94
C LYS A 72 8.29 -3.83 7.50
N ASP A 73 8.73 -4.91 8.15
CA ASP A 73 9.95 -5.65 7.81
C ASP A 73 9.86 -6.26 6.41
N LEU A 74 8.73 -6.89 6.07
CA LEU A 74 8.48 -7.41 4.72
C LEU A 74 8.57 -6.31 3.65
N ILE A 75 7.83 -5.21 3.84
CA ILE A 75 7.83 -4.10 2.87
C ILE A 75 9.22 -3.48 2.78
N SER A 76 9.92 -3.29 3.90
CA SER A 76 11.28 -2.74 3.91
C SER A 76 12.26 -3.59 3.10
N LYS A 77 12.16 -4.93 3.20
CA LYS A 77 12.98 -5.86 2.39
C LYS A 77 12.66 -5.77 0.90
N LEU A 78 11.39 -5.60 0.53
CA LEU A 78 10.99 -5.40 -0.87
C LEU A 78 11.51 -4.07 -1.43
N LEU A 79 11.41 -2.99 -0.64
CA LEU A 79 11.96 -1.68 -1.03
C LEU A 79 13.48 -1.75 -1.19
N ALA A 80 14.19 -2.39 -0.26
CA ALA A 80 15.64 -2.59 -0.34
C ALA A 80 16.06 -3.44 -1.56
N ALA A 81 15.18 -4.31 -2.04
CA ALA A 81 15.37 -5.09 -3.27
C ALA A 81 14.94 -4.35 -4.55
N GLY A 82 14.52 -3.08 -4.45
CA GLY A 82 14.19 -2.22 -5.59
C GLY A 82 12.76 -2.35 -6.12
N TYR A 83 11.82 -2.87 -5.32
CA TYR A 83 10.41 -2.96 -5.69
C TYR A 83 9.62 -1.77 -5.15
N VAL A 84 8.66 -1.28 -5.93
CA VAL A 84 7.55 -0.48 -5.39
C VAL A 84 6.55 -1.43 -4.74
N VAL A 85 6.00 -1.06 -3.58
CA VAL A 85 4.96 -1.83 -2.91
C VAL A 85 3.66 -1.05 -2.90
N VAL A 86 2.59 -1.67 -3.40
CA VAL A 86 1.22 -1.16 -3.31
C VAL A 86 0.44 -2.06 -2.35
N ALA A 87 -0.23 -1.45 -1.37
CA ALA A 87 -1.00 -2.13 -0.33
C ALA A 87 -2.44 -1.56 -0.31
N PRO A 88 -3.37 -2.14 -1.09
CA PRO A 88 -4.76 -1.70 -1.17
C PRO A 88 -5.52 -1.94 0.14
N ASP A 89 -6.47 -1.06 0.47
CA ASP A 89 -7.35 -1.24 1.64
C ASP A 89 -8.59 -2.10 1.33
N TYR A 90 -8.83 -2.48 0.06
CA TYR A 90 -10.07 -3.09 -0.46
C TYR A 90 -11.31 -2.18 -0.40
N GLU A 91 -12.37 -2.58 -1.12
CA GLU A 91 -13.65 -1.86 -1.18
C GLU A 91 -14.28 -1.72 0.21
N GLY A 92 -14.84 -0.54 0.49
CA GLY A 92 -15.53 -0.25 1.76
C GLY A 92 -14.60 -0.10 2.96
N LEU A 93 -13.29 0.00 2.73
CA LEU A 93 -12.29 0.32 3.74
C LEU A 93 -11.51 1.57 3.31
N GLY A 94 -11.29 2.48 4.25
CA GLY A 94 -10.37 3.60 4.10
C GLY A 94 -10.97 4.87 3.49
N THR A 95 -12.20 4.82 2.97
CA THR A 95 -12.91 5.94 2.33
C THR A 95 -13.88 6.64 3.26
#